data_AF-B8IT71-F1
#
_entry.id   AF-B8IT71-F1
#
_cell.length_a   1.000
_cell.length_b   1.000
_cell.length_c   1.000
_cell.angle_alpha   90.00
_cell.angle_beta   90.00
_cell.angle_gamma   90.00
#
_symmetry.space_group_name_H-M   'P 1'
#
loop_
_entity.id
_entity.type
_entity.pdbx_description
1 polymer ?
#
loop_
_entity_poly.entity_id
_entity_poly.type
_entity_poly.pdbx_seq_one_letter_code
_entity_poly.pdbx_strand_id
1 'polypeptide(L)'
;MTVRASLPAPTPGVRGITVLLLGDGTEIHVDDIATAEQGRSLLDRLDQEIASIEDQISAAVLRGSADPSWRRRAEIALKRKRRIRPRLQERIDELRRAEQAVRAEANRVADRAAIDGQRRAVMIAARELLGHEIMTEIWARAAELRPACFREGVSEDAA
;
A
#
# COMPACT_ATOMS: atom_id res chain seq x y z
N MET A 1 -6.00 -9.24 20.18
CA MET A 1 -4.65 -8.70 19.91
C MET A 1 -4.56 -8.38 18.43
N THR A 2 -4.62 -7.10 18.07
CA THR A 2 -4.66 -6.65 16.67
C THR A 2 -3.24 -6.46 16.17
N VAL A 3 -2.78 -7.31 15.26
CA VAL A 3 -1.46 -7.21 14.62
C VAL A 3 -1.50 -6.01 13.67
N ARG A 4 -0.89 -4.89 14.06
CA ARG A 4 -0.60 -3.78 13.15
C ARG A 4 0.44 -4.27 12.15
N ALA A 5 0.02 -4.56 10.92
CA ALA A 5 0.93 -4.76 9.81
C ALA A 5 1.77 -3.48 9.66
N SER A 6 3.06 -3.56 9.99
CA SER A 6 4.00 -2.46 9.81
C SER A 6 4.24 -2.32 8.31
N LEU A 7 3.83 -1.19 7.75
CA LEU A 7 4.15 -0.82 6.38
C LEU A 7 5.68 -0.83 6.19
N PRO A 8 6.19 -1.22 5.02
CA PRO A 8 7.63 -1.20 4.74
C PRO A 8 8.16 0.23 4.94
N ALA A 9 9.28 0.34 5.67
CA ALA A 9 9.93 1.61 5.91
C ALA A 9 10.34 2.26 4.58
N PRO A 10 10.13 3.59 4.43
CA PRO A 10 10.51 4.28 3.19
C PRO A 10 12.02 4.12 2.94
N THR A 11 12.37 3.76 1.71
CA THR A 11 13.76 3.74 1.22
C THR A 11 14.42 5.09 1.48
N PRO A 12 15.72 5.13 1.85
CA PRO A 12 16.43 6.38 2.14
C PRO A 12 16.78 7.11 0.83
N GLY A 13 15.76 7.52 0.07
CA GLY A 13 15.87 8.65 -0.83
C GLY A 13 15.82 9.94 -0.02
N VAL A 14 16.39 11.02 -0.55
CA VAL A 14 16.43 12.34 0.11
C VAL A 14 15.04 12.75 0.57
N ARG A 15 14.74 12.55 1.86
CA ARG A 15 13.46 12.92 2.47
C ARG A 15 13.24 14.42 2.30
N GLY A 16 12.05 14.81 1.86
CA GLY A 16 11.55 16.16 2.08
C GLY A 16 11.78 17.17 0.95
N ILE A 17 12.15 16.76 -0.26
CA ILE A 17 12.27 17.70 -1.39
C ILE A 17 10.90 18.21 -1.85
N THR A 18 9.84 17.41 -1.74
CA THR A 18 8.50 17.77 -2.22
C THR A 18 7.57 18.08 -1.05
N VAL A 19 7.32 19.38 -0.84
CA VAL A 19 6.42 19.90 0.20
C VAL A 19 5.14 20.45 -0.43
N LEU A 20 4.00 19.88 -0.02
CA LEU A 20 2.67 20.40 -0.25
C LEU A 20 2.37 21.49 0.79
N LEU A 21 2.18 22.72 0.34
CA LEU A 21 1.72 23.82 1.19
C LEU A 21 0.21 23.99 0.99
N LEU A 22 -0.54 23.78 2.06
CA LEU A 22 -2.00 23.91 2.12
C LEU A 22 -2.42 25.36 2.35
N GLY A 23 -3.69 25.68 2.06
CA GLY A 23 -4.24 27.04 2.22
C GLY A 23 -4.24 27.56 3.67
N ASP A 24 -4.18 26.67 4.65
CA ASP A 24 -4.09 27.00 6.09
C ASP A 24 -2.63 27.22 6.57
N GLY A 25 -1.66 27.15 5.65
CA GLY A 25 -0.24 27.27 5.97
C GLY A 25 0.42 25.96 6.42
N THR A 26 -0.33 24.86 6.47
CA THR A 26 0.22 23.54 6.81
C THR A 26 1.14 23.04 5.70
N GLU A 27 2.31 22.56 6.09
CA GLU A 27 3.28 21.91 5.21
C GLU A 27 3.23 20.40 5.39
N ILE A 28 3.04 19.67 4.29
CA ILE A 28 3.02 18.22 4.27
C ILE A 28 4.08 17.75 3.29
N HIS A 29 5.04 16.95 3.77
CA HIS A 29 5.97 16.28 2.89
C HIS A 29 5.25 15.13 2.18
N VAL A 30 5.36 15.06 0.85
CA VAL A 30 4.71 14.00 0.06
C VAL A 30 5.20 12.61 0.48
N ASP A 31 6.46 12.52 0.93
CA ASP A 31 7.08 11.27 1.39
C ASP A 31 6.47 10.75 2.71
N ASP A 32 5.89 11.64 3.54
CA ASP A 32 5.29 11.29 4.84
C ASP A 32 3.85 10.77 4.70
N ILE A 33 3.30 10.75 3.49
CA ILE A 33 1.98 10.18 3.21
C ILE A 33 2.09 8.66 3.34
N ALA A 34 1.33 8.12 4.31
CA ALA A 34 1.43 6.73 4.74
C ALA A 34 0.45 5.80 4.01
N THR A 35 -0.68 6.32 3.53
CA THR A 35 -1.73 5.50 2.89
C THR A 35 -2.23 6.15 1.60
N ALA A 36 -2.70 5.31 0.68
CA ALA A 36 -3.29 5.80 -0.57
C ALA A 36 -4.52 6.68 -0.32
N GLU A 37 -5.32 6.34 0.69
CA GLU A 37 -6.51 7.10 1.07
C GLU A 37 -6.17 8.50 1.60
N GLN A 38 -5.15 8.60 2.44
CA GLN A 38 -4.64 9.89 2.92
C GLN A 38 -4.14 10.73 1.74
N GLY A 39 -3.36 10.13 0.83
CA GLY A 39 -2.89 10.81 -0.38
C GLY A 39 -4.02 11.30 -1.27
N ARG A 40 -5.10 10.51 -1.42
CA ARG A 40 -6.28 10.88 -2.20
C ARG A 40 -7.03 12.07 -1.60
N SER A 41 -7.26 12.05 -0.29
CA SER A 41 -7.87 13.19 0.42
C SER A 41 -7.06 14.49 0.23
N LEU A 42 -5.72 14.38 0.24
CA LEU A 42 -4.84 15.52 0.00
C LEU A 42 -4.87 15.99 -1.46
N LEU A 43 -4.98 15.07 -2.42
CA LEU A 43 -5.11 15.38 -3.84
C LEU A 43 -6.41 16.13 -4.12
N ASP A 44 -7.54 15.67 -3.57
CA ASP A 44 -8.84 16.32 -3.72
C ASP A 44 -8.81 17.75 -3.13
N ARG A 45 -8.20 17.91 -1.95
CA ARG A 45 -7.99 19.24 -1.35
C ARG A 45 -7.10 20.13 -2.22
N LEU A 46 -6.02 19.60 -2.78
CA LEU A 46 -5.14 20.34 -3.69
C LEU A 46 -5.89 20.80 -4.94
N ASP A 47 -6.71 19.93 -5.53
CA ASP A 47 -7.49 20.24 -6.73
C ASP A 47 -8.55 21.32 -6.43
N GLN A 48 -9.20 21.26 -5.27
CA GLN A 48 -10.12 22.32 -4.80
C GLN A 48 -9.41 23.67 -4.62
N GLU A 49 -8.19 23.68 -4.05
CA GLU A 49 -7.40 24.90 -3.87
C GLU A 49 -6.92 25.48 -5.21
N ILE A 50 -6.55 24.62 -6.17
CA ILE A 50 -6.21 25.03 -7.54
C ILE A 50 -7.41 25.73 -8.19
N ALA A 51 -8.58 25.09 -8.17
CA ALA A 51 -9.81 25.64 -8.73
C ALA A 51 -10.17 26.99 -8.08
N SER A 52 -10.07 27.08 -6.75
CA SER A 52 -10.35 28.33 -6.03
C SER A 52 -9.42 29.48 -6.44
N ILE A 53 -8.12 29.23 -6.64
CA ILE A 53 -7.17 30.25 -7.08
C ILE A 53 -7.48 30.68 -8.53
N GLU A 54 -7.83 29.74 -9.40
CA GLU A 54 -8.22 30.02 -10.79
C GLU A 54 -9.48 30.90 -10.87
N ASP A 55 -10.49 30.59 -10.05
CA ASP A 55 -11.72 31.38 -9.94
C ASP A 55 -11.43 32.79 -9.42
N GLN A 56 -10.59 32.92 -8.39
CA GLN A 56 -10.20 34.22 -7.83
C GLN A 56 -9.47 35.07 -8.86
N ILE A 57 -8.52 34.50 -9.61
CA ILE A 57 -7.80 35.19 -10.69
C ILE A 57 -8.79 35.63 -11.77
N SER A 58 -9.68 34.74 -12.22
CA SER A 58 -10.66 35.04 -13.26
C SER A 58 -11.62 36.16 -12.84
N ALA A 59 -12.14 36.10 -11.61
CA ALA A 59 -13.02 37.14 -11.07
C ALA A 59 -12.31 38.48 -10.84
N ALA A 60 -11.01 38.45 -10.54
CA ALA A 60 -10.20 39.66 -10.39
C ALA A 60 -9.89 40.34 -11.74
N VAL A 61 -9.69 39.54 -12.80
CA VAL A 61 -9.56 40.04 -14.18
C VAL A 61 -10.84 40.74 -14.63
N LEU A 62 -12.00 40.12 -14.41
CA LEU A 62 -13.31 40.68 -14.79
C LEU A 62 -13.63 41.99 -14.05
N ARG A 63 -13.18 42.13 -12.80
CA ARG A 63 -13.41 43.33 -11.97
C ARG A 63 -12.41 44.46 -12.21
N GLY A 64 -11.35 44.23 -12.98
CA GLY A 64 -10.35 45.26 -13.33
C GLY A 64 -9.58 45.86 -12.15
N SER A 65 -9.65 45.26 -10.96
CA SER A 65 -9.25 45.90 -9.68
C SER A 65 -8.29 45.03 -8.84
N ALA A 66 -7.62 44.04 -9.43
CA ALA A 66 -6.61 43.29 -8.70
C ALA A 66 -5.29 44.05 -8.59
N ASP A 67 -4.78 44.20 -7.37
CA ASP A 67 -3.39 44.60 -7.13
C ASP A 67 -2.43 43.68 -7.94
N PRO A 68 -1.56 44.24 -8.81
CA PRO A 68 -0.57 43.47 -9.57
C PRO A 68 0.30 42.57 -8.68
N SER A 69 0.57 43.00 -7.44
CA SER A 69 1.37 42.21 -6.48
C SER A 69 0.63 40.96 -6.02
N TRP A 70 -0.68 41.07 -5.76
CA TRP A 70 -1.54 39.94 -5.40
C TRP A 70 -1.64 38.94 -6.55
N ARG A 71 -1.87 39.43 -7.78
CA ARG A 71 -2.00 38.58 -8.96
C ARG A 71 -0.76 37.73 -9.17
N ARG A 72 0.43 38.34 -9.07
CA ARG A 72 1.70 37.62 -9.21
C ARG A 72 1.87 36.54 -8.13
N ARG A 73 1.47 36.81 -6.87
CA ARG A 73 1.49 35.81 -5.79
C ARG A 73 0.52 34.65 -6.07
N ALA A 74 -0.69 34.94 -6.53
CA ALA A 74 -1.69 33.93 -6.89
C ALA A 74 -1.22 33.02 -8.03
N GLU A 75 -0.63 33.60 -9.10
CA GLU A 75 -0.07 32.85 -10.23
C GLU A 75 1.11 31.94 -9.81
N ILE A 76 1.99 32.44 -8.92
CA ILE A 76 3.08 31.62 -8.35
C ILE A 76 2.52 30.46 -7.52
N ALA A 77 1.54 30.72 -6.65
CA ALA A 77 0.90 29.69 -5.84
C ALA A 77 0.24 28.62 -6.72
N LEU A 78 -0.51 29.04 -7.74
CA LEU A 78 -1.14 28.16 -8.72
C LEU A 78 -0.10 27.28 -9.42
N LYS A 79 0.99 27.88 -9.91
CA LYS A 79 2.08 27.16 -10.57
C LYS A 79 2.74 26.13 -9.64
N ARG A 80 2.96 26.49 -8.36
CA ARG A 80 3.52 25.57 -7.36
C ARG A 80 2.60 24.39 -7.11
N LYS A 81 1.30 24.63 -6.90
CA LYS A 81 0.30 23.58 -6.68
C LYS A 81 0.16 22.63 -7.87
N ARG A 82 0.06 23.16 -9.09
CA ARG A 82 0.01 22.36 -10.34
C ARG A 82 1.27 21.49 -10.54
N ARG A 83 2.45 21.92 -10.07
CA ARG A 83 3.70 21.13 -10.14
C ARG A 83 3.77 19.99 -9.13
N ILE A 84 3.11 20.13 -7.98
CA ILE A 84 3.12 19.11 -6.93
C ILE A 84 2.13 17.98 -7.25
N ARG A 85 1.01 18.32 -7.90
CA ARG A 85 -0.07 17.38 -8.23
C ARG A 85 0.41 16.05 -8.87
N PRO A 86 1.29 16.03 -9.89
CA PRO A 86 1.76 14.76 -10.48
C PRO A 86 2.56 13.90 -9.49
N ARG A 87 3.41 14.51 -8.68
CA ARG A 87 4.20 13.78 -7.66
C ARG A 87 3.32 13.18 -6.58
N LEU A 88 2.28 13.90 -6.17
CA LEU A 88 1.29 13.39 -5.23
C LEU A 88 0.54 12.18 -5.82
N GLN A 89 0.16 12.25 -7.11
CA GLN A 89 -0.47 11.14 -7.81
C GLN A 89 0.45 9.92 -7.92
N GLU A 90 1.72 10.11 -8.29
CA GLU A 90 2.73 9.04 -8.34
C GLU A 90 2.84 8.33 -6.99
N ARG A 91 2.93 9.10 -5.90
CA ARG A 91 2.99 8.57 -4.54
C ARG A 91 1.74 7.76 -4.17
N ILE A 92 0.56 8.23 -4.54
CA ILE A 92 -0.70 7.48 -4.32
C ILE A 92 -0.65 6.13 -5.05
N ASP A 93 -0.21 6.11 -6.30
CA ASP A 93 -0.17 4.89 -7.09
C ASP A 93 0.85 3.87 -6.55
N GLU A 94 2.00 4.34 -6.05
CA GLU A 94 2.95 3.51 -5.32
C GLU A 94 2.33 2.88 -4.07
N LEU A 95 1.66 3.69 -3.25
CA LEU A 95 1.01 3.23 -2.03
C LEU A 95 -0.09 2.22 -2.35
N ARG A 96 -0.89 2.43 -3.40
CA ARG A 96 -1.90 1.46 -3.84
C ARG A 96 -1.30 0.13 -4.24
N ARG A 97 -0.18 0.13 -4.98
CA ARG A 97 0.51 -1.10 -5.36
C ARG A 97 1.06 -1.83 -4.13
N ALA A 98 1.66 -1.10 -3.19
CA ALA A 98 2.18 -1.66 -1.95
C ALA A 98 1.06 -2.27 -1.10
N GLU A 99 -0.05 -1.56 -0.89
CA GLU A 99 -1.22 -2.05 -0.16
C GLU A 99 -1.82 -3.30 -0.82
N GLN A 100 -1.90 -3.33 -2.15
CA GLN A 100 -2.40 -4.49 -2.88
C GLN A 100 -1.46 -5.70 -2.75
N ALA A 101 -0.14 -5.49 -2.79
CA ALA A 101 0.83 -6.55 -2.59
C ALA A 101 0.72 -7.17 -1.19
N VAL A 102 0.58 -6.34 -0.15
CA VAL A 102 0.37 -6.82 1.22
C VAL A 102 -0.92 -7.64 1.34
N ARG A 103 -2.02 -7.18 0.74
CA ARG A 103 -3.30 -7.92 0.73
C ARG A 103 -3.19 -9.26 -0.01
N ALA A 104 -2.52 -9.26 -1.17
CA ALA A 104 -2.33 -10.48 -1.94
C ALA A 104 -1.53 -11.51 -1.15
N GLU A 105 -0.49 -11.09 -0.44
CA GLU A 105 0.31 -11.99 0.40
C GLU A 105 -0.48 -12.50 1.61
N ALA A 106 -1.25 -11.65 2.27
CA ALA A 106 -2.14 -12.07 3.35
C ALA A 106 -3.15 -13.13 2.90
N ASN A 107 -3.71 -12.99 1.69
CA ASN A 107 -4.62 -13.99 1.11
C ASN A 107 -3.90 -15.32 0.84
N ARG A 108 -2.69 -15.29 0.26
CA ARG A 108 -1.90 -16.52 0.04
C ARG A 108 -1.60 -17.26 1.33
N VAL A 109 -1.24 -16.53 2.39
CA VAL A 109 -0.99 -17.11 3.72
C VAL A 109 -2.28 -17.74 4.28
N ALA A 110 -3.42 -17.06 4.14
CA ALA A 110 -4.72 -17.60 4.57
C ALA A 110 -5.11 -18.85 3.79
N ASP A 111 -4.91 -18.87 2.46
CA ASP A 111 -5.20 -20.02 1.61
C ASP A 111 -4.33 -21.23 1.97
N ARG A 112 -3.02 -21.02 2.18
CA ARG A 112 -2.11 -22.07 2.66
C ARG A 112 -2.55 -22.63 4.01
N ALA A 113 -2.92 -21.76 4.94
CA ALA A 113 -3.40 -22.17 6.25
C ALA A 113 -4.71 -22.99 6.17
N ALA A 114 -5.62 -22.64 5.26
CA ALA A 114 -6.85 -23.38 5.02
C ALA A 114 -6.58 -24.79 4.44
N ILE A 115 -5.70 -24.88 3.43
CA ILE A 115 -5.28 -26.16 2.85
C ILE A 115 -4.63 -27.05 3.91
N ASP A 116 -3.74 -26.51 4.72
CA ASP A 116 -3.08 -27.27 5.78
C ASP A 116 -4.07 -27.67 6.90
N GLY A 117 -5.06 -26.83 7.19
CA GLY A 117 -6.19 -27.17 8.07
C GLY A 117 -6.97 -28.37 7.54
N GLN A 118 -7.30 -28.39 6.25
CA GLN A 118 -7.99 -29.51 5.62
C GLN A 118 -7.15 -30.79 5.64
N ARG A 119 -5.85 -30.69 5.31
CA ARG A 119 -4.91 -31.83 5.38
C ARG A 119 -4.84 -32.42 6.79
N ARG A 120 -4.73 -31.57 7.81
CA ARG A 120 -4.73 -32.02 9.22
C ARG A 120 -6.04 -32.71 9.60
N ALA A 121 -7.18 -32.16 9.20
CA ALA A 121 -8.49 -32.77 9.49
C ALA A 121 -8.61 -34.17 8.87
N VAL A 122 -8.17 -34.35 7.62
CA VAL A 122 -8.13 -35.67 6.95
C VAL A 122 -7.20 -36.62 7.69
N MET A 123 -5.99 -36.18 8.08
CA MET A 123 -5.04 -37.02 8.82
C MET A 123 -5.57 -37.46 10.18
N ILE A 124 -6.27 -36.58 10.90
CA ILE A 124 -6.92 -36.90 12.18
C ILE A 124 -8.02 -37.94 11.96
N ALA A 125 -8.94 -37.70 11.02
CA ALA A 125 -10.03 -38.63 10.72
C ALA A 125 -9.50 -40.00 10.27
N ALA A 126 -8.47 -40.05 9.43
CA ALA A 126 -7.84 -41.29 9.00
C ALA A 126 -7.21 -42.04 10.17
N ARG A 127 -6.56 -41.34 11.11
CA ARG A 127 -6.01 -41.94 12.33
C ARG A 127 -7.09 -42.51 13.24
N GLU A 128 -8.23 -41.85 13.37
CA GLU A 128 -9.37 -42.35 14.15
C GLU A 128 -10.01 -43.60 13.53
N LEU A 129 -10.10 -43.65 12.20
CA LEU A 129 -10.74 -44.75 11.47
C LEU A 129 -9.84 -45.98 11.28
N LEU A 130 -8.56 -45.76 10.93
CA LEU A 130 -7.63 -46.82 10.56
C LEU A 130 -6.73 -47.26 11.72
N GLY A 131 -6.65 -46.46 12.78
CA GLY A 131 -5.74 -46.70 13.90
C GLY A 131 -4.30 -46.28 13.60
N HIS A 132 -3.47 -46.32 14.64
CA HIS A 132 -2.12 -45.77 14.59
C HIS A 132 -1.14 -46.60 13.74
N GLU A 133 -1.24 -47.94 13.79
CA GLU A 133 -0.33 -48.86 13.10
C GLU A 133 -0.46 -48.75 11.58
N ILE A 134 -1.70 -48.85 11.06
CA ILE A 134 -1.97 -48.72 9.62
C ILE A 134 -1.56 -47.33 9.10
N MET A 135 -1.81 -46.27 9.87
CA MET A 135 -1.38 -44.93 9.49
C MET A 135 0.15 -44.80 9.42
N THR A 136 0.89 -45.50 10.29
CA THR A 136 2.36 -45.49 10.29
C THR A 136 2.91 -46.21 9.07
N GLU A 137 2.31 -47.33 8.68
CA GLU A 137 2.68 -48.05 7.45
C GLU A 137 2.38 -47.21 6.19
N ILE A 138 1.21 -46.58 6.13
CA ILE A 138 0.84 -45.66 5.03
C ILE A 138 1.84 -44.51 4.95
N TRP A 139 2.24 -43.94 6.09
CA TRP A 139 3.21 -42.85 6.14
C TRP A 139 4.60 -43.29 5.65
N ALA A 140 5.09 -44.44 6.11
CA ALA A 140 6.36 -45.02 5.65
C ALA A 140 6.33 -45.29 4.15
N ARG A 141 5.23 -45.88 3.64
CA ARG A 141 5.07 -46.15 2.22
C ARG A 141 4.96 -44.87 1.39
N ALA A 142 4.30 -43.85 1.90
CA ALA A 142 4.22 -42.55 1.24
C ALA A 142 5.61 -41.87 1.15
N ALA A 143 6.44 -42.00 2.20
CA ALA A 143 7.82 -41.49 2.20
C ALA A 143 8.70 -42.21 1.16
N GLU A 144 8.53 -43.52 0.98
CA GLU A 144 9.21 -44.27 -0.08
C GLU A 144 8.76 -43.85 -1.49
N LEU A 145 7.46 -43.61 -1.68
CA LEU A 145 6.89 -43.26 -2.99
C LEU A 145 7.15 -41.82 -3.39
N ARG A 146 7.21 -40.90 -2.42
CA ARG A 146 7.33 -39.45 -2.64
C ARG A 146 8.37 -38.83 -1.70
N PRO A 147 9.65 -39.27 -1.75
CA PRO A 147 10.68 -38.84 -0.80
C PRO A 147 10.92 -37.33 -0.80
N ALA A 148 10.69 -36.64 -1.92
CA ALA A 148 10.80 -35.18 -2.02
C ALA A 148 9.83 -34.43 -1.07
N CYS A 149 8.68 -35.01 -0.75
CA CYS A 149 7.68 -34.41 0.13
C CYS A 149 7.98 -34.60 1.63
N PHE A 150 8.97 -35.44 1.98
CA PHE A 150 9.33 -35.80 3.36
C PHE A 150 10.74 -35.32 3.75
N ARG A 151 11.41 -34.54 2.88
CA ARG A 151 12.66 -33.86 3.26
C ARG A 151 12.33 -32.65 4.13
N GLU A 152 12.66 -32.72 5.40
CA GLU A 152 12.73 -31.54 6.26
C GLU A 152 13.86 -30.61 5.77
N GLY A 153 13.53 -29.35 5.44
CA GLY A 153 14.47 -28.25 5.63
C GLY A 153 15.44 -27.86 4.50
N VAL A 154 15.16 -28.13 3.22
CA VAL A 154 15.73 -27.28 2.15
C VAL A 154 14.58 -26.51 1.53
N SER A 155 14.27 -25.37 2.12
CA SER A 155 13.50 -24.31 1.48
C SER A 155 14.20 -23.94 0.16
N GLU A 156 13.66 -24.44 -0.95
CA GLU A 156 14.05 -24.16 -2.34
C GLU A 156 13.77 -22.70 -2.78
N ASP A 157 13.76 -21.74 -1.84
CA ASP A 157 13.60 -20.30 -2.09
C ASP A 157 14.95 -19.53 -1.98
N ALA A 158 16.07 -20.23 -2.09
CA ALA A 158 17.41 -19.64 -2.17
C ALA A 158 18.16 -20.12 -3.43
N ALA A 159 17.67 -19.73 -4.60
CA ALA A 159 18.43 -19.72 -5.85
C ALA A 159 17.95 -18.58 -6.75
#